data_AF-A0A7Z0M9V7-F1
#
_entry.id   AF-A0A7Z0M9V7-F1
#
_cell.length_a   1.000
_cell.length_b   1.000
_cell.length_c   1.000
_cell.angle_alpha   90.00
_cell.angle_beta   90.00
_cell.angle_gamma   90.00
#
_symmetry.space_group_name_H-M   'P 1'
#
loop_
_entity.id
_entity.type
_entity.pdbx_description
1 polymer ?
#
loop_
_entity_poly.entity_id
_entity_poly.type
_entity_poly.pdbx_seq_one_letter_code
_entity_poly.pdbx_strand_id
1 'polypeptide(L)'
;MDARWRPSIHMPLWASRITLEITGVRVERLLEISSADALAEGVNVHPDHHDKPASSVYSPVQAFRDLWEDINGAGAWTENPWVWVVEFRRA
;
A
#
# COMPACT_ATOMS: atom_id res chain seq x y z
N MET A 1 -34.26 -13.21 10.47
CA MET A 1 -33.29 -14.21 10.96
C MET A 1 -31.98 -13.49 11.18
N ASP A 2 -31.52 -13.41 12.42
CA ASP A 2 -30.22 -12.81 12.72
C ASP A 2 -29.12 -13.75 12.22
N ALA A 3 -28.42 -13.35 11.15
CA ALA A 3 -27.21 -14.05 10.75
C ALA A 3 -26.17 -13.82 11.86
N ARG A 4 -25.86 -14.86 12.63
CA ARG A 4 -24.75 -14.80 13.60
C ARG A 4 -23.49 -14.36 12.86
N TRP A 5 -22.92 -13.24 13.29
CA TRP A 5 -21.64 -12.76 12.78
C TRP A 5 -20.58 -13.88 12.89
N ARG A 6 -19.92 -14.18 11.78
CA ARG A 6 -18.80 -15.13 11.72
C ARG A 6 -17.53 -14.35 11.38
N PRO A 7 -16.43 -14.52 12.13
CA PRO A 7 -15.16 -13.90 11.80
C PRO A 7 -14.72 -14.23 10.37
N SER A 8 -14.15 -13.25 9.66
CA SER A 8 -13.70 -13.40 8.27
C SER A 8 -12.63 -14.48 8.07
N ILE A 9 -11.88 -14.84 9.11
CA ILE A 9 -10.86 -15.90 9.05
C ILE A 9 -11.44 -17.30 8.77
N HIS A 10 -12.75 -17.47 8.99
CA HIS A 10 -13.48 -18.71 8.68
C HIS A 10 -14.33 -18.58 7.41
N MET A 11 -14.22 -17.47 6.69
CA MET A 11 -14.97 -17.24 5.45
C MET A 11 -14.45 -18.19 4.36
N PRO A 12 -15.32 -18.94 3.67
CA PRO A 12 -14.91 -19.78 2.56
C PRO A 12 -14.47 -18.92 1.38
N LEU A 13 -13.54 -19.41 0.56
CA LEU A 13 -12.95 -18.66 -0.57
C LEU A 13 -14.00 -18.09 -1.53
N TRP A 14 -15.06 -18.84 -1.82
CA TRP A 14 -16.13 -18.39 -2.72
C TRP A 14 -16.90 -17.16 -2.21
N ALA A 15 -16.88 -16.92 -0.90
CA ALA A 15 -17.52 -15.77 -0.28
C ALA A 15 -16.55 -14.60 -0.06
N SER A 16 -15.24 -14.78 -0.35
CA SER A 16 -14.24 -13.73 -0.20
C SER A 16 -14.52 -12.59 -1.18
N ARG A 17 -14.32 -11.35 -0.71
CA ARG A 17 -14.39 -10.16 -1.57
C ARG A 17 -13.23 -10.09 -2.55
N ILE A 18 -12.05 -10.56 -2.13
CA ILE A 18 -10.84 -10.58 -2.92
C ILE A 18 -9.97 -11.76 -2.50
N THR A 19 -9.43 -12.48 -3.48
CA THR A 19 -8.46 -13.56 -3.26
C THR A 19 -7.17 -13.16 -3.97
N LEU A 20 -6.10 -13.02 -3.20
CA LEU A 20 -4.77 -12.65 -3.68
C LEU A 20 -3.80 -13.79 -3.41
N GLU A 21 -3.21 -14.34 -4.47
CA GLU A 21 -2.14 -15.32 -4.41
C GLU A 21 -0.80 -14.58 -4.27
N ILE A 22 0.01 -14.97 -3.29
CA ILE A 22 1.37 -14.42 -3.14
C ILE A 22 2.28 -15.03 -4.21
N THR A 23 2.90 -14.19 -5.03
CA THR A 23 3.81 -14.61 -6.11
C THR A 23 5.28 -14.36 -5.78
N GLY A 24 5.58 -13.52 -4.79
CA GLY A 24 6.95 -13.16 -4.42
C GLY A 24 7.02 -12.54 -3.04
N VAL A 25 8.12 -12.79 -2.33
CA VAL A 25 8.43 -12.18 -1.03
C VAL A 25 9.93 -11.88 -1.01
N ARG A 26 10.29 -10.63 -0.73
CA ARG A 26 11.69 -10.20 -0.60
C ARG A 26 11.85 -9.11 0.47
N VAL A 27 13.09 -8.84 0.84
CA VAL A 27 13.47 -7.80 1.81
C VAL A 27 14.26 -6.72 1.08
N GLU A 28 13.85 -5.45 1.23
CA GLU A 28 14.48 -4.28 0.59
C GLU A 28 14.57 -3.11 1.57
N ARG A 29 15.41 -2.12 1.28
CA ARG A 29 15.39 -0.84 2.02
C ARG A 29 14.20 -0.01 1.54
N LEU A 30 13.47 0.65 2.45
CA LEU A 30 12.31 1.48 2.09
C LEU A 30 12.62 2.48 0.96
N LEU A 31 13.79 3.13 1.02
CA LEU A 31 14.18 4.14 0.03
C LEU A 31 14.68 3.55 -1.31
N GLU A 32 14.75 2.21 -1.45
CA GLU A 32 15.00 1.53 -2.72
C GLU A 32 13.72 1.38 -3.57
N ILE A 33 12.56 1.80 -3.05
CA ILE A 33 11.29 1.75 -3.76
C ILE A 33 11.37 2.48 -5.11
N SER A 34 10.92 1.82 -6.18
CA SER A 34 10.83 2.44 -7.50
C SER A 34 9.51 3.20 -7.68
N SER A 35 9.46 4.09 -8.69
CA SER A 35 8.21 4.74 -9.08
C SER A 35 7.13 3.73 -9.51
N ALA A 36 7.52 2.58 -10.07
CA ALA A 36 6.60 1.53 -10.49
C ALA A 36 6.00 0.81 -9.28
N ASP A 37 6.82 0.51 -8.27
CA ASP A 37 6.36 -0.09 -7.01
C ASP A 37 5.42 0.86 -6.26
N ALA A 38 5.78 2.15 -6.16
CA ALA A 38 4.93 3.15 -5.54
C ALA A 38 3.55 3.25 -6.24
N LEU A 39 3.50 3.18 -7.57
CA LEU A 39 2.23 3.12 -8.31
C LEU A 39 1.47 1.81 -8.05
N ALA A 40 2.17 0.67 -7.92
CA ALA A 40 1.57 -0.63 -7.64
C ALA A 40 0.95 -0.71 -6.23
N GLU A 41 1.50 0.02 -5.26
CA GLU A 41 0.91 0.23 -3.92
C GLU A 41 -0.41 1.03 -3.97
N GLY A 42 -0.71 1.66 -5.13
CA GLY A 42 -1.98 2.34 -5.37
C GLY A 42 -1.99 3.81 -4.97
N VAL A 43 -0.82 4.44 -4.86
CA VAL A 43 -0.74 5.87 -4.53
C VAL A 43 -1.34 6.74 -5.64
N ASN A 44 -2.08 7.77 -5.23
CA ASN A 44 -2.60 8.77 -6.17
C ASN A 44 -1.59 9.91 -6.32
N VAL A 45 -1.13 10.18 -7.53
CA VAL A 45 -0.23 11.31 -7.82
C VAL A 45 -0.96 12.62 -8.13
N HIS A 46 -2.30 12.61 -8.10
CA HIS A 46 -3.09 13.81 -8.33
C HIS A 46 -2.93 14.80 -7.16
N PRO A 47 -2.60 16.08 -7.42
CA PRO A 47 -2.30 17.06 -6.37
C PRO A 47 -3.43 17.26 -5.36
N ASP A 48 -4.67 17.13 -5.80
CA ASP A 48 -5.88 17.27 -4.99
C ASP A 48 -5.95 16.30 -3.79
N HIS A 49 -5.12 15.24 -3.77
CA HIS A 49 -5.12 14.24 -2.71
C HIS A 49 -4.07 14.47 -1.62
N HIS A 50 -3.27 15.54 -1.70
CA HIS A 50 -2.13 15.77 -0.79
C HIS A 50 -2.17 17.11 -0.04
N ASP A 51 -3.32 17.80 -0.06
CA ASP A 51 -3.44 19.20 0.41
C ASP A 51 -2.37 20.12 -0.22
N LYS A 52 -1.97 19.80 -1.46
CA LYS A 52 -0.98 20.57 -2.23
C LYS A 52 -1.68 21.42 -3.28
N PRO A 53 -1.07 22.54 -3.70
CA PRO A 53 -1.56 23.31 -4.84
C PRO A 53 -1.73 22.42 -6.09
N ALA A 54 -2.78 22.66 -6.88
CA ALA A 54 -3.04 21.93 -8.13
C ALA A 54 -1.88 21.99 -9.16
N SER A 55 -0.97 22.96 -9.02
CA SER A 55 0.23 23.10 -9.85
C SER A 55 1.41 22.25 -9.40
N SER A 56 1.30 21.53 -8.28
CA SER A 56 2.39 20.70 -7.76
C SER A 56 2.60 19.47 -8.64
N VAL A 57 3.82 19.30 -9.14
CA VAL A 57 4.25 18.04 -9.77
C VAL A 57 4.55 17.05 -8.65
N TYR A 58 3.82 15.94 -8.62
CA TYR A 58 3.95 14.90 -7.59
C TYR A 58 4.46 13.60 -8.20
N SER A 59 5.63 13.13 -7.75
CA SER A 59 6.12 11.82 -8.16
C SER A 59 5.43 10.71 -7.37
N PRO A 60 5.29 9.49 -7.94
CA PRO A 60 4.77 8.35 -7.20
C PRO A 60 5.49 8.09 -5.87
N VAL A 61 6.83 8.25 -5.86
CA VAL A 61 7.64 8.07 -4.66
C VAL A 61 7.32 9.13 -3.60
N GLN A 62 7.03 10.37 -3.99
CA GLN A 62 6.58 11.40 -3.05
C GLN A 62 5.19 11.08 -2.47
N ALA A 63 4.27 10.62 -3.30
CA ALA A 63 2.95 10.17 -2.84
C ALA A 63 3.05 8.98 -1.87
N PHE A 64 3.93 8.03 -2.16
CA PHE A 64 4.18 6.91 -1.27
C PHE A 64 4.84 7.32 0.04
N ARG A 65 5.79 8.27 -0.02
CA ARG A 65 6.40 8.85 1.19
C ARG A 65 5.35 9.44 2.12
N ASP A 66 4.45 10.28 1.61
CA ASP A 66 3.43 10.93 2.44
C ASP A 66 2.50 9.90 3.07
N LEU A 67 2.07 8.90 2.29
CA LEU A 67 1.29 7.78 2.81
C LEU A 67 2.05 7.01 3.90
N TRP A 68 3.34 6.77 3.69
CA TRP A 68 4.19 6.08 4.66
C TRP A 68 4.30 6.85 5.97
N GLU A 69 4.54 8.17 5.90
CA GLU A 69 4.61 9.05 7.08
C GLU A 69 3.24 9.17 7.80
N ASP A 70 2.12 9.14 7.07
CA ASP A 70 0.78 9.13 7.66
C ASP A 70 0.51 7.85 8.47
N ILE A 71 0.92 6.69 7.94
CA ILE A 71 0.71 5.39 8.58
C ILE A 71 1.70 5.15 9.74
N ASN A 72 2.97 5.52 9.57
CA ASN A 72 4.05 5.15 10.49
C ASN A 72 4.54 6.31 11.37
N GLY A 73 4.04 7.52 11.14
CA GLY A 73 4.42 8.73 11.87
C GLY A 73 5.46 9.59 11.14
N ALA A 74 5.48 10.87 11.52
CA ALA A 74 6.39 11.85 10.95
C ALA A 74 7.86 11.45 11.16
N GLY A 75 8.66 11.51 10.09
CA GLY A 75 10.07 11.12 10.10
C GLY A 75 10.35 9.65 9.80
N ALA A 76 9.34 8.77 9.83
CA ALA A 76 9.52 7.32 9.57
C ALA A 76 10.11 7.03 8.18
N TRP A 77 9.85 7.89 7.19
CA TRP A 77 10.47 7.78 5.86
C TRP A 77 12.01 7.88 5.92
N THR A 78 12.52 8.80 6.73
CA THR A 78 13.96 9.06 6.83
C THR A 78 14.72 7.98 7.59
N GLU A 79 14.04 7.18 8.40
CA GLU A 79 14.64 6.00 9.06
C GLU A 79 15.10 4.95 8.04
N ASN A 80 14.48 4.93 6.86
CA ASN A 80 14.78 4.00 5.78
C ASN A 80 14.84 2.54 6.30
N PRO A 81 13.79 2.01 6.94
CA PRO A 81 13.83 0.67 7.51
C PRO A 81 13.99 -0.42 6.44
N TRP A 82 14.36 -1.62 6.88
CA TRP A 82 14.18 -2.83 6.08
C TRP A 82 12.69 -3.20 6.07
N VAL A 83 12.13 -3.40 4.88
CA VAL A 83 10.73 -3.73 4.67
C VAL A 83 10.60 -5.05 3.92
N TRP A 84 9.45 -5.71 4.10
CA TRP A 84 9.06 -6.85 3.28
C TRP A 84 8.27 -6.34 2.08
N VAL A 85 8.71 -6.68 0.87
CA VAL A 85 7.93 -6.47 -0.34
C VAL A 85 7.23 -7.76 -0.69
N VAL A 86 5.91 -7.69 -0.82
CA VAL A 86 5.04 -8.85 -1.11
C VAL A 86 4.30 -8.61 -2.41
N GLU A 87 4.49 -9.51 -3.36
CA GLU A 87 3.87 -9.43 -4.68
C GLU A 87 2.63 -10.34 -4.73
N PHE A 88 1.58 -9.87 -5.38
CA PHE A 88 0.32 -10.58 -5.48
C PHE A 88 -0.17 -10.71 -6.92
N ARG A 89 -0.89 -11.79 -7.17
CA ARG A 89 -1.76 -11.97 -8.33
C ARG A 89 -3.19 -12.21 -7.85
N ARG A 90 -4.17 -11.62 -8.52
CA ARG A 90 -5.58 -11.93 -8.26
C ARG A 90 -5.91 -13.33 -8.79
N ALA A 91 -6.46 -14.18 -7.91
CA ALA A 91 -6.90 -15.53 -8.24
C ALA A 91 -8.35 -15.58 -8.72
#